data_AF-A0AAJ1R7C7-F1
#
_entry.id   AF-A0AAJ1R7C7-F1
#
_cell.length_a   1.000
_cell.length_b   1.000
_cell.length_c   1.000
_cell.angle_alpha   90.00
_cell.angle_beta   90.00
_cell.angle_gamma   90.00
#
_symmetry.space_group_name_H-M   'P 1'
#
loop_
_entity.id
_entity.type
_entity.pdbx_description
1 polymer ?
#
loop_
_entity_poly.entity_id
_entity_poly.type
_entity_poly.pdbx_seq_one_letter_code
_entity_poly.pdbx_strand_id
1 'polypeptide(L)'
;MDIFRFIQDIKTHLKLSFYEVDKWFHKDNKTLNFQPSNGGWTVQQILEHIYLTNFYLLILIEKGSKKAMRNYLHLDLNLEIKNYRFNQEKFEKVGEYGAFEWIRPEHMEPKGELNLTEIRSLITQQYHQCLSYLDLMKNGEGLLCKTTMTVNELGKINVYEYIYFLSLHAQRHLTQMKNNELEAI
;
A
#
# COMPACT_ATOMS: atom_id res chain seq x y z
N MET A 1 -12.65 -6.65 15.00
CA MET A 1 -12.51 -7.54 13.83
C MET A 1 -11.48 -8.60 14.15
N ASP A 2 -11.78 -9.89 13.90
CA ASP A 2 -10.79 -10.96 14.04
C ASP A 2 -9.78 -10.95 12.88
N ILE A 3 -8.66 -11.67 13.05
CA ILE A 3 -7.56 -11.67 12.09
C ILE A 3 -7.93 -12.28 10.73
N PHE A 4 -8.78 -13.31 10.69
CA PHE A 4 -9.09 -14.01 9.45
C PHE A 4 -10.02 -13.17 8.58
N ARG A 5 -11.00 -12.51 9.21
CA ARG A 5 -11.81 -11.50 8.54
C ARG A 5 -10.94 -10.35 8.04
N PHE A 6 -10.01 -9.86 8.85
CA PHE A 6 -9.10 -8.79 8.42
C PHE A 6 -8.27 -9.19 7.20
N ILE A 7 -7.73 -10.41 7.14
CA ILE A 7 -7.00 -10.91 5.97
C ILE A 7 -7.87 -10.91 4.71
N GLN A 8 -9.15 -11.29 4.81
CA GLN A 8 -10.08 -11.24 3.67
C GLN A 8 -10.41 -9.81 3.24
N ASP A 9 -10.58 -8.91 4.21
CA ASP A 9 -10.83 -7.50 3.94
C ASP A 9 -9.62 -6.86 3.24
N ILE A 10 -8.39 -7.21 3.62
CA ILE A 10 -7.17 -6.79 2.93
C ILE A 10 -7.15 -7.31 1.49
N LYS A 11 -7.44 -8.60 1.26
CA LYS A 11 -7.48 -9.17 -0.11
C LYS A 11 -8.47 -8.42 -1.00
N THR A 12 -9.63 -8.08 -0.44
CA THR A 12 -10.68 -7.32 -1.13
C THR A 12 -10.20 -5.90 -1.44
N HIS A 13 -9.64 -5.20 -0.46
CA HIS A 13 -9.17 -3.83 -0.61
C HIS A 13 -7.98 -3.71 -1.58
N LEU A 14 -7.03 -4.66 -1.53
CA LEU A 14 -5.95 -4.78 -2.53
C LEU A 14 -6.51 -4.96 -3.94
N LYS A 15 -7.43 -5.91 -4.13
CA LYS A 15 -8.01 -6.17 -5.45
C LYS A 15 -8.68 -4.93 -6.02
N LEU A 16 -9.48 -4.24 -5.20
CA LEU A 16 -10.20 -3.03 -5.62
C LEU A 16 -9.23 -1.89 -5.92
N SER A 17 -8.32 -1.57 -4.99
CA SER A 17 -7.38 -0.45 -5.16
C SER A 17 -6.47 -0.64 -6.38
N PHE A 18 -5.89 -1.82 -6.57
CA PHE A 18 -5.03 -2.08 -7.74
C PHE A 18 -5.81 -2.13 -9.05
N TYR A 19 -7.05 -2.64 -9.05
CA TYR A 19 -7.92 -2.57 -10.22
C TYR A 19 -8.25 -1.12 -10.60
N GLU A 20 -8.55 -0.26 -9.64
CA GLU A 20 -8.80 1.15 -9.91
C GLU A 20 -7.52 1.87 -10.39
N VAL A 21 -6.34 1.54 -9.84
CA VAL A 21 -5.05 2.08 -10.30
C VAL A 21 -4.77 1.66 -11.74
N ASP A 22 -5.05 0.40 -12.11
CA ASP A 22 -4.83 -0.12 -13.45
C ASP A 22 -5.59 0.68 -14.53
N LYS A 23 -6.80 1.14 -14.22
CA LYS A 23 -7.60 1.98 -15.14
C LYS A 23 -6.92 3.29 -15.52
N TRP A 24 -6.08 3.85 -14.64
CA TRP A 24 -5.41 5.13 -14.90
C TRP A 24 -4.35 5.02 -15.99
N PHE A 25 -3.76 3.83 -16.20
CA PHE A 25 -2.83 3.60 -17.31
C PHE A 25 -3.49 3.68 -18.70
N HIS A 26 -4.83 3.70 -18.75
CA HIS A 26 -5.60 3.79 -20.00
C HIS A 26 -6.08 5.22 -20.31
N LYS A 27 -5.76 6.21 -19.48
CA LYS A 27 -6.08 7.61 -19.72
C LYS A 27 -5.27 8.17 -20.89
N ASP A 28 -5.79 9.21 -21.52
CA ASP A 28 -5.13 9.88 -22.63
C ASP A 28 -3.93 10.73 -22.17
N ASN A 29 -3.06 11.09 -23.11
CA ASN A 29 -1.84 11.85 -22.80
C ASN A 29 -2.09 13.21 -22.15
N LYS A 30 -3.21 13.89 -22.45
CA LYS A 30 -3.52 15.19 -21.84
C LYS A 30 -3.76 14.98 -20.34
N THR A 31 -4.60 14.00 -19.99
CA THR A 31 -4.89 13.65 -18.59
C THR A 31 -3.65 13.15 -17.85
N LEU A 32 -2.85 12.28 -18.48
CA LEU A 32 -1.66 11.69 -17.87
C LEU A 32 -0.59 12.72 -17.50
N ASN A 33 -0.42 13.73 -18.35
CA ASN A 33 0.64 14.75 -18.23
C ASN A 33 0.12 16.10 -17.71
N PHE A 34 -1.16 16.21 -17.34
CA PHE A 34 -1.69 17.44 -16.78
C PHE A 34 -1.01 17.76 -15.45
N GLN A 35 -0.39 18.92 -15.40
CA GLN A 35 0.27 19.48 -14.23
C GLN A 35 -0.78 20.31 -13.45
N PRO A 36 -1.16 19.91 -12.22
CA PRO A 36 -2.12 20.69 -11.43
C PRO A 36 -1.55 22.06 -11.05
N SER A 37 -2.43 23.05 -10.90
CA SER A 37 -2.10 24.47 -10.66
C SER A 37 -1.33 24.72 -9.37
N ASN A 38 -1.46 23.82 -8.38
CA ASN A 38 -0.67 23.87 -7.15
C ASN A 38 0.76 23.35 -7.31
N GLY A 39 1.19 22.98 -8.53
CA GLY A 39 2.52 22.43 -8.79
C GLY A 39 2.73 20.98 -8.31
N GLY A 40 1.65 20.29 -7.91
CA GLY A 40 1.69 18.88 -7.49
C GLY A 40 2.01 17.92 -8.63
N TRP A 41 2.08 16.62 -8.34
CA TRP A 41 2.45 15.63 -9.35
C TRP A 41 1.38 15.41 -10.43
N THR A 42 1.82 15.19 -11.66
CA THR A 42 1.01 14.64 -12.76
C THR A 42 0.51 13.23 -12.43
N VAL A 43 -0.48 12.72 -13.17
CA VAL A 43 -0.95 11.34 -13.02
C VAL A 43 0.18 10.33 -13.26
N GLN A 44 1.03 10.55 -14.27
CA GLN A 44 2.18 9.67 -14.54
C GLN A 44 3.16 9.62 -13.35
N GLN A 45 3.48 10.77 -12.76
CA GLN A 45 4.33 10.85 -11.57
C GLN A 45 3.68 10.18 -10.35
N ILE A 46 2.36 10.29 -10.19
CA ILE A 46 1.64 9.59 -9.12
C ILE A 46 1.72 8.07 -9.29
N LEU A 47 1.56 7.55 -10.52
CA LEU A 47 1.68 6.11 -10.80
C LEU A 47 3.10 5.59 -10.49
N GLU A 48 4.14 6.33 -10.88
CA GLU A 48 5.52 6.00 -10.52
C GLU A 48 5.74 6.02 -9.00
N HIS A 49 5.18 7.00 -8.30
CA HIS A 49 5.25 7.07 -6.84
C HIS A 49 4.59 5.86 -6.16
N ILE A 50 3.41 5.43 -6.62
CA ILE A 50 2.75 4.20 -6.12
C ILE A 50 3.69 3.00 -6.25
N TYR A 51 4.30 2.83 -7.43
CA TYR A 51 5.29 1.79 -7.67
C TYR A 51 6.47 1.87 -6.68
N LEU A 52 7.09 3.05 -6.54
CA LEU A 52 8.27 3.23 -5.70
C LEU A 52 7.97 2.95 -4.23
N THR A 53 6.88 3.51 -3.70
CA THR A 53 6.47 3.25 -2.31
C THR A 53 6.21 1.76 -2.07
N ASN A 54 5.48 1.10 -2.98
CA ASN A 54 5.28 -0.35 -2.91
C ASN A 54 6.61 -1.11 -2.92
N PHE A 55 7.54 -0.76 -3.81
CA PHE A 55 8.83 -1.43 -3.94
C PHE A 55 9.60 -1.47 -2.61
N TYR A 56 9.78 -0.31 -1.97
CA TYR A 56 10.53 -0.24 -0.72
C TYR A 56 9.79 -0.87 0.46
N LEU A 57 8.47 -0.72 0.54
CA LEU A 57 7.69 -1.31 1.63
C LEU A 57 7.56 -2.83 1.48
N LEU A 58 7.56 -3.36 0.25
CA LEU A 58 7.57 -4.80 0.00
C LEU A 58 8.85 -5.48 0.49
N ILE A 59 9.99 -4.78 0.50
CA ILE A 59 11.22 -5.28 1.14
C ILE A 59 11.01 -5.48 2.64
N LEU A 60 10.29 -4.57 3.31
CA LEU A 60 9.97 -4.70 4.73
C LEU A 60 8.95 -5.81 4.97
N ILE A 61 7.93 -5.91 4.13
CA ILE A 61 6.91 -6.98 4.18
C ILE A 61 7.56 -8.35 3.99
N GLU A 62 8.49 -8.50 3.05
CA GLU A 62 9.21 -9.76 2.82
C GLU A 62 10.02 -10.16 4.06
N LYS A 63 10.82 -9.23 4.60
CA LYS A 63 11.62 -9.45 5.82
C LYS A 63 10.72 -9.78 7.01
N GLY A 64 9.60 -9.08 7.14
CA GLY A 64 8.60 -9.29 8.17
C GLY A 64 7.95 -10.67 8.06
N SER A 65 7.54 -11.08 6.86
CA SER A 65 6.94 -12.39 6.57
C SER A 65 7.91 -13.52 6.92
N LYS A 66 9.16 -13.45 6.45
CA LYS A 66 10.20 -14.44 6.78
C LYS A 66 10.48 -14.51 8.29
N LYS A 67 10.41 -13.38 8.99
CA LYS A 67 10.60 -13.34 10.45
C LYS A 67 9.38 -13.92 11.18
N ALA A 68 8.17 -13.60 10.76
CA ALA A 68 6.93 -14.14 11.29
C ALA A 68 6.90 -15.68 11.20
N MET A 69 7.25 -16.25 10.04
CA MET A 69 7.30 -17.71 9.86
C MET A 69 8.36 -18.38 10.74
N ARG A 70 9.52 -17.75 10.95
CA ARG A 70 10.52 -18.26 11.91
C ARG A 70 10.04 -18.19 13.34
N ASN A 71 9.40 -17.08 13.71
CA ASN A 71 8.85 -16.87 15.05
C ASN A 71 7.74 -17.88 15.38
N TYR A 72 6.95 -18.29 14.39
CA TYR A 72 5.90 -19.30 14.56
C TYR A 72 6.42 -20.63 15.12
N LEU A 73 7.69 -20.98 14.89
CA LEU A 73 8.31 -22.19 15.45
C LEU A 73 8.53 -22.11 16.96
N HIS A 74 8.44 -20.93 17.56
CA HIS A 74 8.87 -20.67 18.93
C HIS A 74 7.87 -19.86 19.78
N LEU A 75 6.88 -19.23 19.15
CA LEU A 75 5.91 -18.35 19.80
C LEU A 75 4.49 -18.90 19.71
N ASP A 76 3.66 -18.57 20.71
CA ASP A 76 2.26 -18.97 20.75
C ASP A 76 1.39 -18.07 19.84
N LEU A 77 1.12 -18.56 18.63
CA LEU A 77 0.25 -17.89 17.67
C LEU A 77 -1.18 -17.71 18.19
N ASN A 78 -1.72 -18.69 18.93
CA ASN A 78 -3.11 -18.62 19.40
C ASN A 78 -3.28 -17.50 20.43
N LEU A 79 -2.27 -17.30 21.29
CA LEU A 79 -2.25 -16.19 22.23
C LEU A 79 -2.26 -14.84 21.50
N GLU A 80 -1.43 -14.67 20.46
CA GLU A 80 -1.40 -13.44 19.67
C GLU A 80 -2.72 -13.18 18.94
N ILE A 81 -3.32 -14.20 18.32
CA ILE A 81 -4.64 -14.09 17.66
C ILE A 81 -5.71 -13.65 18.66
N LYS A 82 -5.74 -14.26 19.86
CA LYS A 82 -6.73 -13.92 20.90
C LYS A 82 -6.61 -12.46 21.36
N ASN A 83 -5.38 -11.96 21.47
CA ASN A 83 -5.08 -10.61 21.94
C ASN A 83 -5.12 -9.55 20.83
N TYR A 84 -5.13 -9.96 19.57
CA TYR A 84 -5.09 -9.03 18.44
C TYR A 84 -6.35 -8.17 18.33
N ARG A 85 -6.15 -6.86 18.15
CA ARG A 85 -7.20 -5.89 17.84
C ARG A 85 -6.69 -4.96 16.75
N PHE A 86 -7.34 -4.99 15.59
CA PHE A 86 -7.04 -4.04 14.53
C PHE A 86 -7.56 -2.64 14.89
N ASN A 87 -6.70 -1.62 14.76
CA ASN A 87 -7.06 -0.23 15.00
C ASN A 87 -7.47 0.44 13.67
N GLN A 88 -8.75 0.29 13.31
CA GLN A 88 -9.27 0.78 12.05
C GLN A 88 -9.18 2.31 11.90
N GLU A 89 -9.58 3.06 12.94
CA GLU A 89 -9.60 4.54 12.91
C GLU A 89 -8.23 5.14 12.57
N LYS A 90 -7.15 4.52 13.07
CA LYS A 90 -5.79 4.99 12.80
C LYS A 90 -5.36 4.77 11.35
N PHE A 91 -5.88 3.72 10.71
CA PHE A 91 -5.56 3.37 9.33
C PHE A 91 -6.42 4.11 8.30
N GLU A 92 -7.68 4.43 8.60
CA GLU A 92 -8.57 5.12 7.66
C GLU A 92 -7.96 6.44 7.14
N LYS A 93 -7.34 7.22 8.04
CA LYS A 93 -6.64 8.48 7.68
C LYS A 93 -5.51 8.31 6.67
N VAL A 94 -4.89 7.13 6.56
CA VAL A 94 -3.83 6.85 5.57
C VAL A 94 -4.39 6.89 4.15
N GLY A 95 -5.61 6.37 3.95
CA GLY A 95 -6.28 6.36 2.65
C GLY A 95 -6.91 7.67 2.24
N GLU A 96 -7.03 8.62 3.18
CA GLU A 96 -7.62 9.94 2.94
C GLU A 96 -6.59 10.91 2.36
N TYR A 97 -6.86 11.45 1.18
CA TYR A 97 -6.02 12.47 0.56
C TYR A 97 -6.09 13.77 1.35
N GLY A 98 -4.93 14.32 1.73
CA GLY A 98 -4.84 15.57 2.49
C GLY A 98 -5.12 15.47 3.98
N ALA A 99 -5.40 14.27 4.54
CA ALA A 99 -5.70 14.11 5.97
C ALA A 99 -4.53 14.44 6.91
N PHE A 100 -3.29 14.32 6.42
CA PHE A 100 -2.07 14.73 7.10
C PHE A 100 -0.96 14.97 6.08
N GLU A 101 0.05 15.75 6.49
CA GLU A 101 1.27 15.93 5.73
C GLU A 101 2.10 14.66 5.78
N TRP A 102 2.35 14.08 4.61
CA TRP A 102 3.19 12.90 4.49
C TRP A 102 4.54 13.32 3.92
N ILE A 103 5.55 13.39 4.79
CA ILE A 103 6.93 13.57 4.38
C ILE A 103 7.39 12.30 3.66
N ARG A 104 7.63 12.43 2.36
CA ARG A 104 8.05 11.31 1.49
C ARG A 104 9.58 11.29 1.43
N PRO A 105 10.22 10.13 1.62
CA PRO A 105 11.65 10.00 1.37
C PRO A 105 11.99 10.28 -0.11
N GLU A 106 13.14 10.90 -0.36
CA GLU A 106 13.62 11.25 -1.71
C GLU A 106 13.63 10.04 -2.67
N HIS A 107 13.97 8.86 -2.17
CA HIS A 107 14.00 7.64 -2.99
C HIS A 107 12.61 7.12 -3.41
N MET A 108 11.53 7.69 -2.88
CA MET A 108 10.16 7.42 -3.28
C MET A 108 9.58 8.51 -4.19
N GLU A 109 10.36 9.52 -4.55
CA GLU A 109 9.91 10.56 -5.48
C GLU A 109 10.03 10.09 -6.93
N PRO A 110 9.04 10.42 -7.77
CA PRO A 110 9.05 10.06 -9.18
C PRO A 110 10.16 10.80 -9.93
N LYS A 111 10.93 10.07 -10.73
CA LYS A 111 12.07 10.60 -11.49
C LYS A 111 11.84 10.59 -12.99
N GLY A 112 10.80 9.91 -13.46
CA GLY A 112 10.54 9.71 -14.88
C GLY A 112 11.54 8.77 -15.55
N GLU A 113 12.22 7.91 -14.79
CA GLU A 113 13.22 6.96 -15.31
C GLU A 113 12.55 5.73 -15.97
N LEU A 114 11.36 5.36 -15.51
CA LEU A 114 10.58 4.22 -16.01
C LEU A 114 9.43 4.69 -16.91
N ASN A 115 9.17 3.93 -17.96
CA ASN A 115 8.00 4.19 -18.80
C ASN A 115 6.71 3.60 -18.19
N LEU A 116 5.55 4.10 -18.61
CA LEU A 116 4.25 3.69 -18.06
C LEU A 116 3.96 2.19 -18.20
N THR A 117 4.44 1.54 -19.26
CA THR A 117 4.25 0.09 -19.46
C THR A 117 5.04 -0.71 -18.43
N GLU A 118 6.29 -0.30 -18.17
CA GLU A 118 7.13 -0.88 -17.13
C GLU A 118 6.52 -0.70 -15.74
N ILE A 119 6.09 0.53 -15.41
CA ILE A 119 5.44 0.85 -14.13
C ILE A 119 4.20 -0.03 -13.92
N ARG A 120 3.34 -0.17 -14.94
CA ARG A 120 2.14 -1.02 -14.87
C ARG A 120 2.48 -2.48 -14.59
N SER A 121 3.48 -3.02 -15.29
CA SER A 121 3.94 -4.40 -15.11
C SER A 121 4.47 -4.61 -13.68
N LEU A 122 5.28 -3.67 -13.17
CA LEU A 122 5.84 -3.73 -11.82
C LEU A 122 4.75 -3.66 -10.75
N ILE A 123 3.78 -2.75 -10.87
CA ILE A 123 2.64 -2.67 -9.96
C ILE A 123 1.83 -3.97 -9.96
N THR A 124 1.63 -4.58 -11.13
CA THR A 124 0.95 -5.88 -11.24
C THR A 124 1.71 -6.98 -10.51
N GLN A 125 3.04 -7.03 -10.64
CA GLN A 125 3.87 -7.98 -9.90
C GLN A 125 3.79 -7.74 -8.38
N GLN A 126 3.81 -6.49 -7.94
CA GLN A 126 3.69 -6.10 -6.53
C GLN A 126 2.33 -6.52 -5.93
N TYR A 127 1.24 -6.41 -6.68
CA TYR A 127 -0.06 -6.95 -6.29
C TYR A 127 -0.02 -8.45 -6.01
N HIS A 128 0.56 -9.22 -6.94
CA HIS A 128 0.68 -10.68 -6.78
C HIS A 128 1.62 -11.05 -5.62
N GLN A 129 2.68 -10.28 -5.38
CA GLN A 129 3.54 -10.45 -4.21
C GLN A 129 2.74 -10.28 -2.91
N CYS A 130 1.93 -9.22 -2.78
CA CYS A 130 1.05 -9.04 -1.62
C CYS A 130 0.14 -10.25 -1.39
N LEU A 131 -0.52 -10.75 -2.43
CA LEU A 131 -1.38 -11.94 -2.33
C LEU A 131 -0.61 -13.18 -1.88
N SER A 132 0.61 -13.38 -2.40
CA SER A 132 1.46 -14.51 -2.03
C SER A 132 1.86 -14.47 -0.55
N TYR A 133 2.15 -13.28 0.00
CA TYR A 133 2.45 -13.12 1.42
C TYR A 133 1.22 -13.39 2.30
N LEU A 134 0.04 -12.95 1.87
CA LEU A 134 -1.21 -13.24 2.58
C LEU A 134 -1.57 -14.74 2.56
N ASP A 135 -1.22 -15.46 1.49
CA ASP A 135 -1.43 -16.91 1.41
C ASP A 135 -0.41 -17.68 2.27
N LEU A 136 0.86 -17.26 2.23
CA LEU A 136 1.93 -17.84 3.05
C LEU A 136 1.60 -17.81 4.55
N MET A 137 1.01 -16.71 5.01
CA MET A 137 0.66 -16.49 6.43
C MET A 137 -0.85 -16.58 6.66
N LYS A 138 -1.57 -17.41 5.90
CA LYS A 138 -3.04 -17.45 5.97
C LYS A 138 -3.62 -17.80 7.36
N ASN A 139 -2.82 -18.35 8.28
CA ASN A 139 -3.28 -18.75 9.60
C ASN A 139 -3.05 -17.68 10.68
N GLY A 140 -2.56 -16.49 10.31
CA GLY A 140 -2.33 -15.40 11.26
C GLY A 140 -0.87 -15.19 11.64
N GLU A 141 0.07 -15.94 11.05
CA GLU A 141 1.51 -15.92 11.37
C GLU A 141 2.11 -14.51 11.30
N GLY A 142 1.65 -13.66 10.37
CA GLY A 142 2.07 -12.27 10.22
C GLY A 142 1.91 -11.39 11.47
N LEU A 143 1.11 -11.79 12.46
CA LEU A 143 1.01 -11.12 13.77
C LEU A 143 2.31 -11.22 14.59
N LEU A 144 3.09 -12.28 14.38
CA LEU A 144 4.30 -12.60 15.15
C LEU A 144 5.51 -11.74 14.79
N CYS A 145 5.37 -10.82 13.85
CA CYS A 145 6.39 -9.83 13.54
C CYS A 145 5.77 -8.45 13.44
N LYS A 146 6.28 -7.51 14.24
CA LYS A 146 5.91 -6.09 14.17
C LYS A 146 7.14 -5.24 13.91
N THR A 147 7.01 -4.26 13.02
CA THR A 147 8.05 -3.27 12.72
C THR A 147 7.47 -1.87 12.78
N THR A 148 8.33 -0.88 13.00
CA THR A 148 7.89 0.51 13.15
C THR A 148 7.49 1.11 11.80
N MET A 149 6.29 1.67 11.76
CA MET A 149 5.77 2.56 10.73
C MET A 149 5.60 3.96 11.34
N THR A 150 6.36 4.93 10.82
CA THR A 150 6.34 6.31 11.33
C THR A 150 5.26 7.17 10.68
N VAL A 151 4.72 6.73 9.54
CA VAL A 151 3.63 7.45 8.85
C VAL A 151 2.43 7.56 9.77
N ASN A 152 1.92 8.78 9.94
CA ASN A 152 0.74 9.09 10.76
C ASN A 152 0.80 8.46 12.17
N GLU A 153 1.98 8.44 12.77
CA GLU A 153 2.24 7.89 14.10
C GLU A 153 1.79 6.43 14.28
N LEU A 154 1.66 5.65 13.19
CA LEU A 154 1.12 4.27 13.21
C LEU A 154 1.80 3.37 14.26
N GLY A 155 3.08 3.58 14.51
CA GLY A 155 3.82 2.87 15.56
C GLY A 155 4.25 1.50 15.07
N LYS A 156 4.24 0.49 15.94
CA LYS A 156 4.59 -0.88 15.52
C LYS A 156 3.39 -1.58 14.92
N ILE A 157 3.48 -1.91 13.64
CA ILE A 157 2.41 -2.60 12.90
C ILE A 157 2.90 -3.97 12.42
N ASN A 158 1.98 -4.91 12.29
CA ASN A 158 2.26 -6.27 11.84
C ASN A 158 2.27 -6.39 10.31
N VAL A 159 2.60 -7.57 9.78
CA VAL A 159 2.77 -7.76 8.33
C VAL A 159 1.47 -7.51 7.55
N TYR A 160 0.32 -7.90 8.07
CA TYR A 160 -0.98 -7.64 7.43
C TYR A 160 -1.30 -6.16 7.36
N GLU A 161 -0.99 -5.44 8.44
CA GLU A 161 -1.18 -4.00 8.53
C GLU A 161 -0.29 -3.24 7.55
N TYR A 162 0.94 -3.69 7.29
CA TYR A 162 1.77 -3.15 6.20
C TYR A 162 1.16 -3.40 4.81
N ILE A 163 0.60 -4.58 4.58
CA ILE A 163 -0.03 -4.90 3.29
C ILE A 163 -1.29 -4.03 3.10
N TYR A 164 -2.09 -3.85 4.15
CA TYR A 164 -3.25 -2.94 4.12
C TYR A 164 -2.83 -1.49 3.91
N PHE A 165 -1.70 -1.08 4.48
CA PHE A 165 -1.15 0.25 4.26
C PHE A 165 -0.88 0.53 2.77
N LEU A 166 -0.37 -0.46 2.00
CA LEU A 166 -0.15 -0.29 0.55
C LEU A 166 -1.46 -0.03 -0.20
N SER A 167 -2.52 -0.73 0.14
CA SER A 167 -3.81 -0.56 -0.53
C SER A 167 -4.47 0.79 -0.18
N LEU A 168 -4.30 1.25 1.06
CA LEU A 168 -4.71 2.60 1.48
C LEU A 168 -3.88 3.70 0.81
N HIS A 169 -2.56 3.52 0.67
CA HIS A 169 -1.69 4.44 -0.06
C HIS A 169 -2.15 4.59 -1.51
N ALA A 170 -2.43 3.47 -2.20
CA ALA A 170 -3.01 3.50 -3.54
C ALA A 170 -4.35 4.25 -3.56
N GLN A 171 -5.25 4.00 -2.60
CA GLN A 171 -6.53 4.71 -2.46
C GLN A 171 -6.35 6.23 -2.31
N ARG A 172 -5.39 6.66 -1.49
CA ARG A 172 -5.06 8.08 -1.30
C ARG A 172 -4.69 8.73 -2.63
N HIS A 173 -3.87 8.05 -3.42
CA HIS A 173 -3.42 8.56 -4.72
C HIS A 173 -4.46 8.43 -5.83
N LEU A 174 -5.40 7.49 -5.75
CA LEU A 174 -6.57 7.46 -6.63
C LEU A 174 -7.39 8.75 -6.48
N THR A 175 -7.58 9.25 -5.25
CA THR A 175 -8.26 10.54 -5.02
C THR A 175 -7.45 11.70 -5.62
N GLN A 176 -6.13 11.69 -5.48
CA GLN A 176 -5.26 12.71 -6.09
C GLN A 176 -5.39 12.72 -7.62
N MET A 177 -5.33 11.56 -8.28
CA MET A 177 -5.45 11.47 -9.74
C MET A 177 -6.83 11.94 -10.22
N LYS A 178 -7.92 11.63 -9.48
CA LYS A 178 -9.26 12.16 -9.78
C LYS A 178 -9.30 13.68 -9.70
N ASN A 179 -8.67 14.28 -8.71
CA ASN A 179 -8.61 15.74 -8.58
C ASN A 179 -7.84 16.38 -9.75
N ASN A 180 -6.72 15.78 -10.15
CA ASN A 180 -5.97 16.23 -11.33
C ASN A 180 -6.84 16.17 -12.61
N GLU A 181 -7.58 15.07 -12.82
CA GLU A 181 -8.47 14.92 -13.97
C GLU A 181 -9.59 15.97 -13.97
N LEU A 182 -10.22 16.24 -12.82
CA LEU A 182 -11.27 17.25 -12.70
C LEU A 182 -10.78 18.67 -13.00
N GLU A 183 -9.53 18.98 -12.67
CA GLU A 183 -8.92 20.29 -12.95
C GLU A 183 -8.49 20.44 -14.43
N ALA A 184 -8.26 19.33 -15.12
CA ALA A 184 -7.84 19.33 -16.53
C ALA A 184 -8.99 19.55 -17.55
N ILE A 185 -10.24 19.49 -17.08
CA ILE A 185 -11.48 19.69 -17.85
C ILE A 185 -11.82 21.18 -17.90
#